data_AF-A0AA38G0C7-F1
#
_entry.id   AF-A0AA38G0C7-F1
#
_cell.length_a   1.000
_cell.length_b   1.000
_cell.length_c   1.000
_cell.angle_alpha   90.00
_cell.angle_beta   90.00
_cell.angle_gamma   90.00
#
_symmetry.space_group_name_H-M   'P 1'
#
loop_
_entity.id
_entity.type
_entity.pdbx_description
1 polymer ?
#
loop_
_entity_poly.entity_id
_entity_poly.type
_entity_poly.pdbx_seq_one_letter_code
_entity_poly.pdbx_strand_id
1 'polypeptide(L)' 'MAMKIYLTVYIPLLMIICCYTSNVVGADPGPLQDFCVADQQSKVLVNGYACKDPTTVTVEDFSFA' A
#
# COMPACT_ATOMS: atom_id res chain seq x y z
N MET A 1 -16.95 -38.22 -23.30
CA MET A 1 -16.67 -36.90 -23.93
C MET A 1 -17.19 -35.74 -23.08
N ALA A 2 -18.45 -35.73 -22.65
CA ALA A 2 -19.02 -34.68 -21.80
C ALA A 2 -18.22 -34.41 -20.49
N MET A 3 -17.75 -35.46 -19.80
CA MET A 3 -16.97 -35.32 -18.56
C MET A 3 -15.62 -34.59 -18.78
N LYS A 4 -14.94 -34.84 -19.92
CA LYS A 4 -13.68 -34.17 -20.27
C LYS A 4 -13.91 -32.69 -20.58
N ILE A 5 -15.01 -32.38 -21.29
CA ILE A 5 -15.41 -31.01 -21.63
C ILE A 5 -15.72 -30.19 -20.37
N TYR A 6 -16.47 -30.78 -19.43
CA TYR A 6 -16.74 -30.18 -18.12
C TYR A 6 -15.44 -29.82 -17.39
N LEU A 7 -14.49 -30.76 -17.35
CA LEU A 7 -13.21 -30.54 -16.68
C LEU A 7 -12.37 -29.45 -17.37
N THR A 8 -12.29 -29.46 -18.70
CA THR A 8 -11.49 -28.48 -19.46
C THR A 8 -12.08 -27.08 -19.50
N VAL A 9 -13.39 -26.91 -19.30
CA VAL A 9 -14.06 -25.60 -19.35
C VAL A 9 -14.28 -25.04 -17.94
N TYR A 10 -14.64 -25.88 -16.98
CA TYR A 10 -14.99 -25.43 -15.63
C TYR A 10 -13.76 -25.05 -14.80
N ILE A 11 -12.64 -25.77 -14.94
CA ILE A 11 -11.40 -25.46 -14.23
C ILE A 11 -10.84 -24.07 -14.60
N PRO A 12 -10.64 -23.70 -15.89
CA PRO A 12 -10.13 -22.37 -16.22
C PRO A 12 -11.13 -21.27 -15.85
N LEU A 13 -12.44 -21.53 -15.99
CA LEU A 13 -13.47 -20.56 -15.58
C LEU A 13 -13.42 -20.27 -14.08
N LEU A 14 -13.23 -21.30 -13.25
CA LEU A 14 -13.08 -21.16 -11.80
C LEU A 14 -11.82 -20.35 -11.44
N MET A 15 -10.69 -20.66 -12.08
CA MET A 15 -9.42 -19.94 -11.86
C MET A 15 -9.54 -18.45 -12.21
N ILE A 16 -10.21 -18.13 -13.32
CA ILE A 16 -10.51 -16.77 -13.76
C ILE A 16 -11.30 -16.05 -12.68
N ILE A 17 -12.41 -16.64 -12.19
CA ILE A 17 -13.25 -16.05 -11.14
C ILE A 17 -12.43 -15.78 -9.86
N CYS A 18 -11.61 -16.74 -9.41
CA CYS A 18 -10.77 -16.56 -8.22
C CYS A 18 -9.81 -15.37 -8.34
N CYS A 19 -9.16 -15.20 -9.49
CA CYS A 19 -8.24 -14.08 -9.74
C CYS A 19 -8.96 -12.71 -9.76
N TYR A 20 -10.21 -12.64 -10.22
CA TYR A 20 -10.97 -11.38 -10.19
C TYR A 20 -11.45 -11.01 -8.78
N THR A 21 -11.60 -11.99 -7.89
CA THR A 21 -12.04 -11.74 -6.50
C THR A 21 -10.90 -11.42 -5.52
N SER A 22 -9.63 -11.57 -5.92
CA SER A 22 -8.51 -11.20 -5.06
C SER A 22 -8.38 -9.69 -4.98
N ASN A 23 -8.76 -9.13 -3.83
CA ASN A 23 -8.49 -7.74 -3.50
C ASN A 23 -7.10 -7.64 -2.89
N VAL A 24 -6.23 -6.80 -3.46
CA VAL A 24 -4.97 -6.43 -2.82
C VAL A 24 -5.26 -5.25 -1.89
N VAL A 25 -5.10 -5.47 -0.58
CA VAL A 25 -5.16 -4.39 0.41
C VAL A 25 -3.73 -3.92 0.67
N GLY A 26 -3.37 -2.78 0.09
CA GLY A 26 -2.19 -2.03 0.48
C GLY A 26 -2.60 -0.98 1.50
N ALA A 27 -1.94 -0.97 2.65
CA ALA A 27 -2.05 0.10 3.63
C ALA A 27 -0.66 0.63 3.92
N ASP A 28 -0.56 1.93 4.18
CA ASP A 28 0.68 2.49 4.67
C ASP A 28 0.98 1.92 6.06
N PRO A 29 2.26 1.72 6.41
CA PRO A 29 2.64 1.33 7.76
C PRO A 29 2.07 2.31 8.79
N GLY A 30 1.57 1.79 9.91
CA GLY A 30 1.14 2.64 11.02
C GLY A 30 2.29 3.50 11.55
N PRO A 31 2.00 4.72 12.06
CA PRO A 31 3.03 5.59 12.61
C PRO A 31 3.65 4.97 13.87
N LEU A 32 4.96 5.11 14.03
CA LEU A 32 5.71 4.61 15.20
C LEU A 32 5.81 5.63 16.34
N GLN A 33 5.47 6.89 16.07
CA GLN A 33 5.52 8.02 17.00
C GLN A 33 4.35 8.96 16.70
N ASP A 34 4.14 9.96 17.58
CA ASP A 34 3.00 10.89 17.45
C ASP A 34 3.00 11.66 16.12
N PHE A 35 4.19 12.03 15.60
CA PHE A 35 4.32 12.69 14.30
C PHE A 35 5.65 12.36 13.59
N CYS A 36 5.64 12.51 12.26
CA CYS A 36 6.83 12.50 11.41
C CYS A 36 6.57 13.46 10.24
N VAL A 37 6.99 14.73 10.39
CA VAL A 37 6.90 15.71 9.30
C VAL A 37 7.99 15.38 8.30
N ALA A 38 7.61 15.19 7.04
CA ALA A 38 8.56 14.85 5.97
C ALA A 38 9.62 15.95 5.79
N ASP A 39 10.90 15.55 5.80
CA ASP A 39 12.03 16.39 5.42
C ASP A 39 12.25 16.29 3.90
N GLN A 40 11.78 17.30 3.17
CA GLN A 40 11.89 17.35 1.71
C GLN A 40 13.32 17.64 1.21
N GLN A 41 14.23 18.02 2.11
CA GLN A 41 15.63 18.31 1.80
C GLN A 41 16.55 17.11 2.10
N SER A 42 16.02 16.07 2.75
CA SER A 42 16.78 14.87 3.08
C SER A 42 17.26 14.13 1.83
N LYS A 43 18.50 13.65 1.88
CA LYS A 43 19.11 12.78 0.85
C LYS A 43 18.99 11.30 1.18
N VAL A 44 18.37 10.97 2.33
CA VAL A 44 18.24 9.59 2.81
C VAL A 44 17.10 8.91 2.06
N LEU A 45 17.36 7.70 1.55
CA LEU A 45 16.37 6.89 0.84
C LEU A 45 15.75 5.86 1.78
N VAL A 46 14.45 5.98 2.02
CA VAL A 46 13.64 5.06 2.84
C VAL A 46 12.30 4.81 2.15
N ASN A 47 11.53 3.84 2.63
CA ASN A 47 10.14 3.69 2.19
C ASN A 47 9.30 4.84 2.77
N GLY A 48 8.87 5.78 1.93
CA GLY A 48 8.25 7.04 2.33
C GLY A 48 9.25 8.20 2.32
N TYR A 49 9.29 8.99 3.40
CA TYR A 49 10.20 10.13 3.56
C TYR A 49 10.96 10.03 4.88
N ALA A 50 12.17 10.59 4.92
CA ALA A 50 12.83 10.86 6.19
C ALA A 50 12.04 11.93 6.98
N CYS A 51 12.02 11.82 8.30
CA CYS A 51 11.39 12.82 9.17
C CYS A 51 12.37 13.98 9.43
N LYS A 52 11.84 15.19 9.61
CA LYS A 52 12.58 16.30 10.22
C LYS A 52 13.00 15.96 11.66
N ASP A 53 13.99 16.69 12.18
CA ASP A 53 14.29 16.67 13.61
C ASP A 53 13.05 17.16 14.41
N PRO A 54 12.51 16.39 15.37
CA PRO A 54 11.33 16.76 16.14
C PRO A 54 11.43 18.12 16.85
N THR A 55 12.64 18.58 17.16
CA THR A 55 12.88 19.89 17.81
C THR A 55 12.76 21.08 16.85
N THR A 56 12.76 20.82 15.55
CA THR A 56 12.66 21.85 14.50
C THR A 56 11.26 21.96 13.90
N VAL A 57 10.37 21.03 14.23
CA VAL A 57 8.98 21.00 13.76
C VAL A 57 8.17 22.09 14.46
N THR A 58 7.38 22.84 13.70
CA THR A 58 6.53 23.92 14.22
C THR A 58 5.05 23.71 13.89
N VAL A 59 4.16 24.57 14.40
CA VAL A 59 2.71 24.45 14.16
C VAL A 59 2.31 24.68 12.70
N GLU A 60 3.13 25.44 11.98
CA GLU A 60 2.97 25.71 10.56
C GLU A 60 3.15 24.44 9.71
N ASP A 61 3.96 23.47 10.17
CA ASP A 61 4.16 22.19 9.48
C ASP A 61 2.89 21.30 9.45
N PHE A 62 1.92 21.58 10.33
CA PHE A 62 0.63 20.88 10.37
C PHE A 62 -0.52 21.69 9.77
N SER A 63 -0.22 22.88 9.26
CA SER A 63 -1.20 23.78 8.68
C SER A 63 -1.20 23.63 7.16
N PHE A 64 -2.34 23.26 6.60
CA PHE A 64 -2.55 23.22 5.14
C PHE A 64 -3.54 24.32 4.77
N ALA A 65 -3.11 25.26 3.92
CA ALA A 65 -3.93 26.33 3.37
C ALA A 65 -4.35 26.01 1.93
#